data_AF-A0A4R1V3K7-F1
#
_entry.id   AF-A0A4R1V3K7-F1
#
_cell.length_a   1.000
_cell.length_b   1.000
_cell.length_c   1.000
_cell.angle_alpha   90.00
_cell.angle_beta   90.00
_cell.angle_gamma   90.00
#
_symmetry.space_group_name_H-M   'P 1'
#
loop_
_entity.id
_entity.type
_entity.pdbx_description
1 polymer ?
#
loop_
_entity_poly.entity_id
_entity_poly.type
_entity_poly.pdbx_seq_one_letter_code
_entity_poly.pdbx_strand_id
1 'polypeptide(L)' 'MRQSQYIKNRIEQDHRRIKRRIRPMLGFKSLASAAAILTGIELIHMIRKGQMLVPDTQNPSLGHQFNLLAA' A
#
# COMPACT_ATOMS: atom_id res chain seq x y z
N MET A 1 -16.82 -9.58 -25.25
CA MET A 1 -16.96 -9.69 -23.78
C MET A 1 -15.65 -9.89 -22.98
N ARG A 2 -14.46 -9.93 -23.60
CA ARG A 2 -13.18 -10.16 -22.88
C ARG A 2 -12.74 -9.01 -21.97
N GLN A 3 -13.04 -7.76 -22.32
CA GLN A 3 -12.61 -6.59 -21.54
C GLN A 3 -13.24 -6.53 -20.14
N SER A 4 -14.53 -6.88 -20.02
CA SER A 4 -15.24 -6.93 -18.74
C SER A 4 -14.61 -7.94 -17.77
N GLN A 5 -14.21 -9.12 -18.27
CA GLN A 5 -13.54 -10.14 -17.47
C GLN A 5 -12.15 -9.71 -17.02
N TYR A 6 -11.39 -9.03 -17.87
CA TYR A 6 -10.06 -8.53 -17.54
C TYR A 6 -10.09 -7.48 -16.42
N ILE A 7 -11.01 -6.51 -16.51
CA ILE A 7 -11.18 -5.48 -15.47
C ILE A 7 -11.60 -6.11 -14.15
N LYS A 8 -12.57 -7.03 -14.19
CA LYS A 8 -13.00 -7.80 -13.02
C LYS A 8 -11.81 -8.51 -12.37
N ASN A 9 -11.05 -9.30 -13.15
CA ASN A 9 -9.87 -10.01 -12.63
C ASN A 9 -8.83 -9.08 -11.98
N ARG A 10 -8.60 -7.87 -12.51
CA ARG A 10 -7.69 -6.89 -11.89
C ARG A 10 -8.22 -6.39 -10.54
N ILE A 11 -9.51 -6.07 -10.46
CA ILE A 11 -10.17 -5.62 -9.24
C ILE A 11 -10.13 -6.73 -8.18
N GLU A 12 -10.50 -7.96 -8.55
CA GLU A 12 -10.44 -9.12 -7.67
C GLU A 12 -9.02 -9.37 -7.12
N GLN A 13 -7.99 -9.20 -7.95
CA GLN A 13 -6.61 -9.41 -7.55
C GLN A 13 -6.13 -8.36 -6.54
N ASP A 14 -6.49 -7.10 -6.76
CA ASP A 14 -6.13 -6.01 -5.86
C ASP A 14 -6.81 -6.19 -4.49
N HIS A 15 -8.12 -6.47 -4.50
CA HIS A 15 -8.86 -6.83 -3.29
C HIS A 15 -8.24 -8.03 -2.56
N ARG A 16 -7.76 -9.05 -3.29
CA ARG A 16 -7.12 -10.24 -2.69
C ARG A 16 -5.83 -9.88 -1.95
N ARG A 17 -5.04 -8.93 -2.45
CA ARG A 17 -3.81 -8.45 -1.77
C ARG A 17 -4.15 -7.77 -0.45
N ILE A 18 -5.13 -6.87 -0.46
CA ILE A 18 -5.59 -6.13 0.72
C ILE A 18 -6.18 -7.11 1.75
N LYS A 19 -7.09 -8.00 1.33
CA LYS A 19 -7.70 -9.01 2.20
C LYS A 19 -6.65 -9.93 2.85
N ARG A 20 -5.59 -10.31 2.13
CA ARG A 20 -4.51 -11.16 2.68
C ARG A 20 -3.76 -10.48 3.83
N ARG A 21 -3.57 -9.15 3.77
CA ARG A 21 -2.93 -8.37 4.84
C ARG A 21 -3.85 -8.16 6.04
N ILE A 22 -5.14 -7.95 5.81
CA ILE A 22 -6.13 -7.66 6.85
C ILE A 22 -6.57 -8.92 7.61
N ARG A 23 -6.60 -10.09 6.95
CA ARG A 23 -7.09 -11.35 7.56
C ARG A 23 -6.45 -11.70 8.91
N PRO A 24 -5.13 -11.57 9.14
CA PRO A 24 -4.55 -11.77 10.48
C PRO A 24 -4.90 -10.69 11.51
N MET A 25 -5.39 -9.51 11.08
CA MET A 25 -5.78 -8.39 11.95
C MET A 25 -7.23 -8.46 12.43
N LEU A 26 -8.00 -9.50 12.00
CA LEU A 26 -9.44 -9.66 12.24
C LEU A 26 -10.31 -8.50 11.71
N GLY A 27 -9.82 -7.77 10.70
CA GLY A 27 -10.52 -6.61 10.15
C GLY A 27 -10.02 -5.28 10.72
N PHE A 28 -10.69 -4.19 10.32
CA PHE A 28 -10.43 -2.85 10.86
C PHE A 28 -11.46 -2.50 11.92
N LYS A 29 -11.02 -1.94 13.05
CA LYS A 29 -11.92 -1.50 14.13
C LYS A 29 -12.67 -0.20 13.82
N SER A 30 -12.13 0.63 12.93
CA SER A 30 -12.72 1.90 12.50
C SER A 30 -12.30 2.27 11.08
N LEU A 31 -13.04 3.18 10.45
CA LEU A 31 -12.68 3.74 9.14
C LEU A 31 -11.37 4.52 9.19
N ALA A 32 -11.10 5.22 10.30
CA ALA A 32 -9.83 5.93 10.49
C ALA A 32 -8.63 4.96 10.49
N SER A 33 -8.75 3.83 11.20
CA SER A 33 -7.72 2.79 11.20
C SER A 33 -7.55 2.14 9.82
N ALA A 34 -8.65 1.94 9.08
CA ALA A 34 -8.60 1.43 7.72
C ALA A 34 -7.84 2.40 6.79
N ALA A 35 -8.18 3.68 6.85
CA ALA A 35 -7.53 4.72 6.06
C ALA A 35 -6.03 4.78 6.33
N ALA A 36 -5.62 4.85 7.61
CA ALA A 36 -4.21 4.90 8.00
C ALA A 36 -3.40 3.66 7.55
N ILE A 37 -4.00 2.47 7.61
CA ILE A 37 -3.32 1.25 7.16
C ILE A 37 -3.21 1.21 5.63
N LEU A 38 -4.26 1.59 4.91
CA LEU A 38 -4.25 1.62 3.45
C LEU A 38 -3.23 2.64 2.93
N THR A 39 -3.19 3.85 3.50
CA THR A 39 -2.19 4.88 3.13
C THR A 39 -0.77 4.42 3.44
N GLY A 40 -0.54 3.75 4.57
CA GLY A 40 0.77 3.16 4.89
C GLY A 40 1.21 2.08 3.88
N ILE A 41 0.28 1.23 3.42
CA ILE A 41 0.56 0.22 2.38
C ILE A 41 0.91 0.89 1.05
N GLU A 42 0.19 1.94 0.67
CA GLU A 42 0.46 2.72 -0.54
C GLU A 42 1.82 3.43 -0.46
N LEU A 43 2.14 4.04 0.67
CA LEU A 43 3.41 4.72 0.93
C LEU A 43 4.60 3.77 0.73
N ILE A 44 4.55 2.58 1.34
CA ILE A 44 5.59 1.55 1.16
C ILE A 44 5.70 1.14 -0.30
N HIS A 45 4.58 1.03 -1.02
CA HIS A 45 4.59 0.65 -2.43
C HIS A 45 5.22 1.73 -3.32
N MET A 46 4.96 3.01 -3.03
CA MET A 46 5.57 4.15 -3.74
C MET A 46 7.08 4.25 -3.48
N ILE A 47 7.51 4.05 -2.22
CA ILE A 47 8.93 3.98 -1.84
C ILE A 47 9.63 2.85 -2.61
N ARG A 48 9.06 1.64 -2.63
CA ARG A 48 9.65 0.48 -3.33
C ARG A 48 9.74 0.66 -4.85
N LYS A 49 8.87 1.49 -5.43
CA LYS A 49 8.88 1.81 -6.86
C LYS A 49 9.82 2.96 -7.23
N GLY A 50 10.44 3.63 -6.25
CA GLY A 50 11.23 4.83 -6.50
C GLY A 50 10.38 5.99 -7.03
N GLN A 51 9.08 5.99 -6.74
CA GLN A 51 8.15 7.07 -7.15
C GLN A 51 8.24 8.29 -6.22
N MET A 52 9.04 8.20 -5.17
CA MET A 52 9.24 9.26 -4.19
C MET A 52 10.54 10.01 -4.47
N LEU A 53 10.44 11.33 -4.61
CA LEU A 53 11.58 12.24 -4.61
C LEU A 53 12.09 12.40 -3.18
N VAL A 54 12.81 11.40 -2.67
CA VAL A 54 13.55 11.56 -1.42
C VAL A 54 14.84 12.32 -1.75
N PRO A 55 15.10 13.51 -1.16
CA PRO A 55 16.34 14.22 -1.40
C PRO A 55 17.53 13.31 -1.07
N ASP A 56 18.47 13.28 -2.00
CA ASP A 56 19.59 12.33 -2.06
C ASP A 56 20.39 12.33 -0.75
N THR A 57 20.01 11.41 0.12
CA THR A 57 20.63 11.17 1.43
C THR A 57 21.07 9.73 1.43
N GLN A 58 22.10 9.41 0.64
CA GLN A 58 22.79 8.11 0.63
C GLN A 58 21.84 6.91 0.83
N ASN A 59 21.08 6.55 -0.20
CA ASN A 59 20.31 5.30 -0.29
C ASN A 59 19.67 4.83 1.04
N PRO A 60 18.77 5.64 1.64
CA PRO A 60 18.29 5.39 3.00
C PRO A 60 17.48 4.09 3.06
N SER A 61 17.53 3.37 4.18
CA SER A 61 16.73 2.16 4.36
C SER A 61 15.23 2.46 4.19
N LEU A 62 14.46 1.48 3.71
CA LEU A 62 13.00 1.64 3.48
C LEU A 62 12.28 2.15 4.74
N GLY A 63 12.67 1.69 5.92
CA GLY A 63 12.11 2.16 7.19
C GLY A 63 12.46 3.62 7.49
N HIS A 64 13.67 4.06 7.15
CA HIS A 64 14.06 5.47 7.30
C HIS A 64 13.27 6.37 6.34
N GLN A 65 13.14 5.95 5.07
CA GLN A 65 12.30 6.65 4.09
C GLN A 65 10.84 6.71 4.52
N PHE A 66 10.32 5.63 5.09
CA PHE A 66 8.97 5.59 5.62
C PHE A 66 8.78 6.58 6.79
N ASN A 67 9.68 6.58 7.76
CA ASN A 67 9.58 7.47 8.93
C ASN A 67 9.68 8.94 8.56
N LEU A 68 10.55 9.30 7.59
CA LEU A 68 10.66 10.68 7.10
C LEU A 68 9.38 11.18 6.42
N LEU A 69 8.59 10.28 5.82
CA LEU A 69 7.37 10.62 5.09
C LEU A 69 6.10 10.45 5.93
N ALA A 70 6.19 9.73 7.05
CA ALA A 70 5.08 9.48 7.96
C ALA A 70 5.03 10.45 9.15
N ALA A 71 6.07 11.29 9.32
CA ALA A 71 6.17 12.36 10.32
C ALA A 71 5.39 13.61 9.88
#